data_AF-A0A956RH84-F1
#
_entry.id   AF-A0A956RH84-F1
#
_cell.length_a   1.000
_cell.length_b   1.000
_cell.length_c   1.000
_cell.angle_alpha   90.00
_cell.angle_beta   90.00
_cell.angle_gamma   90.00
#
_symmetry.space_group_name_H-M   'P 1'
#
loop_
_entity.id
_entity.type
_entity.pdbx_description
1 polymer ?
#
loop_
_entity_poly.entity_id
_entity_poly.type
_entity_poly.pdbx_seq_one_letter_code
_entity_poly.pdbx_strand_id
1 'polypeptide(L)'
;MQPAHLGADGQLSATHMEQSAISAEQFQVARQVVNVTAVLAAQESGALEDADAFSPDVGAVHLHLRADGLTTTRPVTFVWTHGEERDELAGVLAPSRALTRVSSRSITPEQTGAWTVEVFESATTDSERKLLFTREFQVL
;
A
#
# COMPACT_ATOMS: atom_id res chain seq x y z
N MET A 1 36.26 48.36 46.33
CA MET A 1 35.09 47.48 46.56
C MET A 1 34.36 47.35 45.22
N GLN A 2 34.05 46.11 44.77
CA GLN A 2 33.21 45.79 43.58
C GLN A 2 31.80 46.41 43.69
N PRO A 3 30.89 46.43 42.67
CA PRO A 3 30.90 45.91 41.27
C PRO A 3 30.61 47.04 40.22
N ALA A 4 30.86 46.96 38.90
CA ALA A 4 30.44 46.06 37.81
C ALA A 4 28.96 46.14 37.40
N HIS A 5 28.64 47.00 36.42
CA HIS A 5 27.50 46.84 35.51
C HIS A 5 27.91 47.22 34.07
N LEU A 6 28.17 46.17 33.27
CA LEU A 6 27.84 46.11 31.85
C LEU A 6 26.38 46.58 31.64
N GLY A 7 25.95 47.14 30.53
CA GLY A 7 26.53 47.20 29.19
C GLY A 7 25.67 48.10 28.30
N ALA A 8 26.22 48.40 27.13
CA ALA A 8 25.67 49.31 26.14
C ALA A 8 24.25 48.93 25.68
N ASP A 9 23.42 49.96 25.67
CA ASP A 9 22.16 50.05 24.94
C ASP A 9 22.45 50.02 23.42
N GLY A 10 21.63 49.31 22.64
CA GLY A 10 21.80 49.19 21.19
C GLY A 10 21.59 47.78 20.66
N GLN A 11 20.41 47.24 20.93
CA GLN A 11 19.87 45.98 20.46
C GLN A 11 20.01 45.81 18.94
N LEU A 12 21.03 45.06 18.50
CA LEU A 12 21.09 44.47 17.17
C LEU A 12 20.44 43.08 17.26
N SER A 13 19.19 42.97 16.81
CA SER A 13 18.48 41.70 16.69
C SER A 13 19.18 40.81 15.66
N ALA A 14 20.09 39.96 16.11
CA ALA A 14 20.56 38.83 15.34
C ALA A 14 20.15 37.54 16.06
N THR A 15 19.68 36.59 15.25
CA THR A 15 19.33 35.21 15.56
C THR A 15 18.10 34.97 16.43
N HIS A 16 16.97 34.74 15.76
CA HIS A 16 16.25 33.51 16.05
C HIS A 16 15.64 32.92 14.78
N MET A 17 16.30 31.87 14.31
CA MET A 17 15.77 30.91 13.36
C MET A 17 14.95 29.91 14.18
N GLU A 18 13.63 30.04 14.17
CA GLU A 18 12.68 28.97 14.47
C GLU A 18 11.67 29.00 13.31
N GLN A 19 11.94 28.26 12.23
CA GLN A 19 11.40 26.92 12.04
C GLN A 19 9.92 26.80 12.46
N SER A 20 9.07 26.88 11.44
CA SER A 20 7.88 26.06 11.24
C SER A 20 7.10 25.63 12.49
N ALA A 21 5.97 26.28 12.72
CA ALA A 21 4.82 25.62 13.31
C ALA A 21 3.63 25.76 12.36
N ILE A 22 3.72 25.09 11.20
CA ILE A 22 2.51 24.52 10.62
C ILE A 22 2.05 23.52 11.66
N SER A 23 1.09 23.94 12.50
CA SER A 23 0.28 23.05 13.30
C SER A 23 -0.57 22.22 12.35
N ALA A 24 0.07 21.32 11.62
CA ALA A 24 -0.55 20.07 11.29
C ALA A 24 -0.69 19.40 12.64
N GLU A 25 -1.81 19.64 13.30
CA GLU A 25 -2.41 18.68 14.20
C GLU A 25 -2.54 17.41 13.38
N GLN A 26 -1.45 16.65 13.35
CA GLN A 26 -1.40 15.30 12.89
C GLN A 26 -2.33 14.59 13.86
N PHE A 27 -3.61 14.59 13.51
CA PHE A 27 -4.50 13.51 13.87
C PHE A 27 -3.79 12.26 13.41
N GLN A 28 -2.95 11.72 14.29
CA GLN A 28 -2.62 10.32 14.30
C GLN A 28 -3.93 9.62 14.64
N VAL A 29 -4.83 9.58 13.65
CA VAL A 29 -5.75 8.47 13.49
C VAL A 29 -4.83 7.28 13.61
N ALA A 30 -4.97 6.52 14.70
CA ALA A 30 -4.17 5.34 14.98
C ALA A 30 -3.97 4.61 13.67
N ARG A 31 -2.77 4.74 13.11
CA ARG A 31 -2.46 4.29 11.76
C ARG A 31 -2.36 2.80 11.95
N GLN A 32 -3.51 2.12 11.89
CA GLN A 32 -3.62 0.69 12.05
C GLN A 32 -2.59 0.13 11.06
N VAL A 33 -1.50 -0.40 11.60
CA VAL A 33 -0.41 -0.94 10.78
C VAL A 33 -0.96 -2.26 10.27
N VAL A 34 -1.77 -2.18 9.22
CA VAL A 34 -2.35 -3.34 8.57
C VAL A 34 -1.20 -4.01 7.83
N ASN A 35 -0.84 -5.21 8.29
CA ASN A 35 0.14 -6.03 7.59
C ASN A 35 -0.61 -6.85 6.55
N VAL A 36 -0.48 -6.48 5.29
CA VAL A 36 -1.06 -7.23 4.17
C VAL A 36 -0.05 -8.26 3.71
N THR A 37 -0.38 -9.55 3.89
CA THR A 37 0.32 -10.65 3.23
C THR A 37 -0.44 -11.00 1.97
N ALA A 38 0.28 -11.16 0.86
CA ALA A 38 -0.28 -11.51 -0.43
C ALA A 38 0.41 -12.74 -0.99
N VAL A 39 -0.38 -13.62 -1.58
CA VAL A 39 0.10 -14.79 -2.32
C VAL A 39 -0.54 -14.78 -3.69
N LEU A 40 0.30 -14.97 -4.71
CA LEU A 40 -0.17 -15.25 -6.06
C LEU A 40 -0.05 -16.74 -6.30
N ALA A 41 -1.18 -17.36 -6.65
CA ALA A 41 -1.27 -18.81 -6.81
C ALA A 41 -2.05 -19.15 -8.08
N ALA A 42 -1.66 -20.25 -8.73
CA ALA A 42 -2.43 -20.86 -9.81
C ALA A 42 -3.68 -21.57 -9.26
N GLN A 43 -3.66 -21.95 -7.98
CA GLN A 43 -4.75 -22.66 -7.33
C GLN A 43 -5.81 -21.67 -6.83
N GLU A 44 -7.08 -21.97 -7.13
CA GLU A 44 -8.21 -21.19 -6.62
C GLU A 44 -8.30 -21.22 -5.08
N SER A 45 -7.97 -22.36 -4.47
CA SER A 45 -8.07 -22.63 -3.03
C SER A 45 -7.21 -23.84 -2.64
N GLY A 46 -6.96 -24.02 -1.34
CA GLY A 46 -6.25 -25.19 -0.80
C GLY A 46 -4.78 -24.90 -0.51
N ALA A 47 -3.88 -25.81 -0.92
CA ALA A 47 -2.44 -25.61 -0.79
C ALA A 47 -1.98 -24.58 -1.83
N LEU A 48 -2.01 -23.31 -1.43
CA LEU A 48 -1.59 -22.20 -2.27
C LEU A 48 -0.07 -22.23 -2.42
N GLU A 49 0.40 -22.31 -3.66
CA GLU A 49 1.81 -22.17 -3.97
C GLU A 49 2.07 -20.73 -4.41
N ASP A 50 2.87 -20.04 -3.62
CA ASP A 50 3.30 -18.69 -3.97
C ASP A 50 4.30 -18.73 -5.11
N ALA A 51 3.93 -18.18 -6.26
CA ALA A 51 4.79 -18.14 -7.44
C ALA A 51 4.89 -16.73 -8.01
N ASP A 52 6.08 -16.36 -8.46
CA ASP A 52 6.33 -15.15 -9.26
C ASP A 52 6.37 -15.44 -10.77
N ALA A 53 6.25 -16.70 -11.17
CA ALA A 53 6.18 -17.12 -12.57
C ALA A 53 5.07 -18.15 -12.78
N PHE A 54 4.25 -17.94 -13.80
CA PHE A 54 3.15 -18.81 -14.18
C PHE A 54 3.27 -19.22 -15.65
N SER A 55 2.75 -20.39 -16.00
CA SER A 55 2.62 -20.77 -17.41
C SER A 55 1.42 -20.06 -18.06
N PRO A 56 1.46 -19.75 -19.37
CA PRO A 56 0.32 -19.20 -20.11
C PRO A 56 -0.92 -20.09 -20.08
N ASP A 57 -0.72 -21.40 -19.95
CA ASP A 57 -1.77 -22.41 -19.83
C ASP A 57 -2.34 -22.55 -18.41
N VAL A 58 -1.92 -21.73 -17.45
CA VAL A 58 -2.45 -21.74 -16.06
C VAL A 58 -3.96 -21.43 -16.02
N GLY A 59 -4.46 -20.73 -17.04
CA GLY A 59 -5.86 -20.33 -17.19
C GLY A 59 -6.25 -19.15 -16.29
N ALA A 60 -5.86 -19.16 -15.02
CA ALA A 60 -6.04 -18.03 -14.12
C ALA A 60 -4.97 -17.93 -13.04
N VAL A 61 -4.62 -16.71 -12.68
CA VAL A 61 -3.82 -16.37 -11.50
C VAL A 61 -4.76 -15.80 -10.44
N HIS A 62 -4.72 -16.38 -9.26
CA HIS A 62 -5.51 -15.96 -8.12
C HIS A 62 -4.65 -15.17 -7.14
N LEU A 63 -5.15 -14.01 -6.72
CA LEU A 63 -4.58 -13.21 -5.65
C LEU A 63 -5.29 -13.54 -4.35
N HIS A 64 -4.54 -14.07 -3.39
CA HIS A 64 -5.01 -14.28 -2.03
C HIS A 64 -4.36 -13.28 -1.11
N LEU A 65 -5.18 -12.55 -0.37
CA LEU A 65 -4.72 -11.60 0.64
C LEU A 65 -5.12 -12.06 2.03
N ARG A 66 -4.24 -11.73 2.98
CA ARG A 66 -4.50 -11.77 4.41
C ARG A 66 -4.14 -10.41 4.99
N ALA A 67 -5.10 -9.75 5.62
CA ALA A 67 -4.89 -8.49 6.30
C ALA A 67 -4.81 -8.74 7.81
N ASP A 68 -3.60 -8.81 8.35
CA ASP A 68 -3.41 -8.88 9.79
C ASP A 68 -3.55 -7.50 10.42
N GLY A 69 -4.14 -7.48 11.61
CA GLY A 69 -4.41 -6.25 12.36
C GLY A 69 -5.58 -5.44 11.83
N LEU A 70 -6.28 -5.88 10.78
CA LEU A 70 -7.52 -5.25 10.31
C LEU A 70 -8.69 -5.62 11.22
N THR A 71 -9.53 -4.64 11.59
CA THR A 71 -10.70 -4.85 12.48
C THR A 71 -12.04 -4.73 11.76
N THR A 72 -12.06 -4.09 10.60
CA THR A 72 -13.27 -3.85 9.81
C THR A 72 -12.93 -4.01 8.34
N THR A 73 -13.87 -4.56 7.57
CA THR A 73 -13.72 -4.69 6.12
C THR A 73 -13.51 -3.32 5.47
N ARG A 74 -12.52 -3.23 4.58
CA ARG A 74 -12.19 -1.98 3.86
C ARG A 74 -12.38 -2.17 2.36
N PRO A 75 -12.94 -1.19 1.65
CA PRO A 75 -12.94 -1.21 0.21
C PRO A 75 -11.51 -1.07 -0.32
N VAL A 76 -11.15 -1.90 -1.28
CA VAL A 76 -9.85 -1.89 -1.94
C VAL A 76 -10.05 -1.96 -3.46
N THR A 77 -9.04 -1.51 -4.20
CA THR A 77 -8.99 -1.60 -5.65
C THR A 77 -7.80 -2.45 -6.04
N PHE A 78 -8.06 -3.57 -6.71
CA PHE A 78 -7.04 -4.42 -7.31
C PHE A 78 -6.77 -3.91 -8.71
N VAL A 79 -5.52 -3.63 -9.02
CA VAL A 79 -5.11 -3.19 -10.34
C VAL A 79 -4.20 -4.26 -10.90
N TRP A 80 -4.62 -4.89 -11.99
CA TRP A 80 -3.80 -5.81 -12.77
C TRP A 80 -3.29 -5.06 -13.99
N THR A 81 -1.97 -5.05 -14.18
CA THR A 81 -1.32 -4.37 -15.28
C THR A 81 -0.49 -5.36 -16.08
N HIS A 82 -0.67 -5.36 -17.39
CA HIS A 82 0.08 -6.16 -18.35
C HIS A 82 0.45 -5.28 -19.54
N GLY A 83 1.72 -4.95 -19.68
CA GLY A 83 2.17 -3.98 -20.68
C GLY A 83 1.46 -2.63 -20.52
N GLU A 84 0.65 -2.26 -21.50
CA GLU A 84 -0.17 -1.03 -21.51
C GLU A 84 -1.61 -1.26 -21.02
N GLU A 85 -2.03 -2.52 -20.89
CA GLU A 85 -3.35 -2.87 -20.38
C GLU A 85 -3.37 -2.75 -18.86
N ARG A 86 -4.35 -1.99 -18.36
CA ARG A 86 -4.59 -1.81 -16.92
C ARG A 86 -6.06 -2.11 -16.63
N ASP A 87 -6.28 -3.09 -15.77
CA ASP A 87 -7.60 -3.54 -15.35
C ASP A 87 -7.78 -3.27 -13.85
N GLU A 88 -8.77 -2.46 -13.51
CA GLU A 88 -9.06 -2.07 -12.14
C GLU A 88 -10.33 -2.78 -11.65
N LEU A 89 -10.19 -3.62 -10.64
CA LEU A 89 -11.28 -4.36 -10.01
C LEU A 89 -11.51 -3.82 -8.59
N ALA A 90 -12.70 -3.26 -8.36
CA ALA A 90 -13.14 -2.93 -7.02
C ALA A 90 -13.40 -4.21 -6.21
N GLY A 91 -12.98 -4.22 -4.95
CA GLY A 91 -13.26 -5.31 -4.04
C GLY A 91 -13.16 -4.88 -2.59
N VAL A 92 -13.11 -5.88 -1.71
CA VAL A 92 -13.12 -5.65 -0.27
C VAL A 92 -12.06 -6.49 0.41
N LEU A 93 -11.32 -5.86 1.31
CA LEU A 93 -10.36 -6.51 2.17
C LEU A 93 -11.02 -6.72 3.53
N ALA A 94 -11.42 -7.96 3.80
CA ALA A 94 -12.01 -8.35 5.08
C ALA A 94 -10.90 -8.72 6.08
N PRO A 95 -11.13 -8.53 7.39
CA PRO A 95 -10.20 -8.99 8.41
C PRO A 95 -10.16 -10.53 8.39
N SER A 96 -8.99 -11.10 8.13
CA SER A 96 -8.81 -12.55 8.00
C SER A 96 -7.49 -13.01 8.62
N ARG A 97 -7.52 -14.18 9.26
CA ARG A 97 -6.31 -14.86 9.77
C ARG A 97 -5.70 -15.83 8.75
N ALA A 98 -6.45 -16.14 7.69
CA ALA A 98 -6.05 -17.02 6.60
C ALA A 98 -6.00 -16.23 5.29
N LEU A 99 -5.21 -16.73 4.33
CA LEU A 99 -5.19 -16.21 2.97
C LEU A 99 -6.55 -16.47 2.33
N THR A 100 -7.24 -15.41 1.96
CA THR A 100 -8.54 -15.46 1.27
C THR A 100 -8.38 -14.96 -0.13
N ARG A 101 -8.99 -15.65 -1.11
CA ARG A 101 -9.01 -15.18 -2.49
C ARG A 101 -9.79 -13.86 -2.54
N VAL A 102 -9.13 -12.80 -2.99
CA VAL A 102 -9.74 -11.47 -3.09
C VAL A 102 -9.91 -11.00 -4.52
N SER A 103 -9.08 -11.50 -5.43
CA SER A 103 -9.12 -11.17 -6.85
C SER A 103 -8.56 -12.34 -7.66
N SER A 104 -8.91 -12.41 -8.94
CA SER A 104 -8.36 -13.39 -9.87
C SER A 104 -8.34 -12.80 -11.26
N ARG A 105 -7.28 -13.07 -12.00
CA ARG A 105 -7.12 -12.67 -13.39
C ARG A 105 -7.00 -13.90 -14.27
N SER A 106 -7.86 -13.98 -15.29
CA SER A 106 -7.73 -15.01 -16.31
C SER A 106 -6.52 -14.69 -17.18
N ILE A 107 -5.60 -15.65 -17.31
CA ILE A 107 -4.40 -15.54 -18.13
C ILE A 107 -4.62 -16.35 -19.40
N THR A 108 -4.42 -15.72 -20.55
CA THR A 108 -4.43 -16.37 -21.86
C THR A 108 -3.00 -16.51 -22.39
N PRO A 109 -2.72 -17.42 -23.34
CA PRO A 109 -1.38 -17.56 -23.92
C PRO A 109 -0.88 -16.32 -24.67
N GLU A 110 -1.80 -15.45 -25.06
CA GLU A 110 -1.52 -14.16 -25.71
C GLU A 110 -1.00 -13.10 -24.71
N GLN A 111 -1.23 -13.36 -23.41
CA GLN A 111 -0.94 -12.48 -22.29
C GLN A 111 0.36 -12.87 -21.56
N THR A 112 1.33 -13.41 -22.29
CA THR A 112 2.67 -13.72 -21.78
C THR A 112 3.48 -12.45 -21.50
N GLY A 113 4.47 -12.56 -20.61
CA GLY A 113 5.36 -11.46 -20.23
C GLY A 113 5.11 -10.94 -18.82
N ALA A 114 5.47 -9.67 -18.60
CA ALA A 114 5.48 -9.07 -17.29
C ALA A 114 4.10 -8.58 -16.85
N TRP A 115 3.73 -8.98 -15.65
CA TRP A 115 2.51 -8.57 -14.99
C TRP A 115 2.82 -7.86 -13.68
N THR A 116 2.01 -6.88 -13.35
CA THR A 116 2.04 -6.21 -12.04
C THR A 116 0.64 -6.24 -11.45
N VAL A 117 0.56 -6.62 -10.19
CA VAL A 117 -0.65 -6.51 -9.39
C VAL A 117 -0.43 -5.52 -8.28
N GLU A 118 -1.30 -4.52 -8.20
CA GLU A 118 -1.29 -3.50 -7.17
C GLU A 118 -2.61 -3.56 -6.39
N VAL A 119 -2.54 -3.32 -5.09
CA VAL A 119 -3.70 -3.28 -4.21
C VAL A 119 -3.72 -1.92 -3.55
N PHE A 120 -4.74 -1.14 -3.84
CA PHE A 120 -4.95 0.17 -3.26
C PHE A 120 -6.08 0.12 -2.24
N GLU A 121 -5.92 0.80 -1.11
CA GLU A 121 -7.05 1.15 -0.26
C GLU A 121 -7.90 2.19 -1.01
N SER A 122 -9.20 1.91 -1.17
CA SER A 122 -10.10 2.87 -1.80
C SER A 122 -10.30 4.07 -0.87
N ALA A 123 -10.03 5.27 -1.37
CA ALA A 123 -10.21 6.49 -0.60
C ALA A 123 -11.70 6.80 -0.43
N THR A 124 -12.12 7.12 0.79
CA THR A 124 -13.53 7.41 1.10
C THR A 124 -13.91 8.86 0.82
N THR A 125 -12.99 9.82 0.86
CA THR A 125 -13.22 11.23 0.48
C THR A 125 -11.85 11.92 0.36
N ASP A 126 -11.52 12.46 -0.83
CA ASP A 126 -10.38 13.37 -1.13
C ASP A 126 -8.94 12.92 -0.81
N SER A 127 -8.73 11.75 -0.22
CA SER A 127 -7.39 11.21 0.00
C SER A 127 -6.86 10.46 -1.23
N GLU A 128 -5.57 10.57 -1.51
CA GLU A 128 -4.92 9.72 -2.51
C GLU A 128 -5.10 8.24 -2.15
N ARG A 129 -5.34 7.39 -3.16
CA ARG A 129 -5.44 5.95 -2.97
C ARG A 129 -4.14 5.44 -2.35
N LYS A 130 -4.20 4.85 -1.17
CA LYS A 130 -3.01 4.33 -0.49
C LYS A 130 -2.64 2.96 -1.07
N LEU A 131 -1.46 2.84 -1.66
CA LEU A 131 -0.91 1.55 -2.05
C LEU A 131 -0.69 0.69 -0.79
N LEU A 132 -1.36 -0.45 -0.72
CA LEU A 132 -1.25 -1.44 0.35
C LEU A 132 -0.25 -2.54 -0.01
N PHE A 133 -0.23 -2.93 -1.29
CA PHE A 133 0.60 -4.01 -1.79
C PHE A 133 0.89 -3.80 -3.27
N THR A 134 2.08 -4.16 -3.71
CA THR A 134 2.43 -4.27 -5.12
C THR A 134 3.30 -5.51 -5.32
N ARG A 135 3.10 -6.21 -6.43
CA ARG A 135 3.92 -7.36 -6.81
C ARG A 135 3.96 -7.53 -8.30
N GLU A 136 5.13 -7.86 -8.77
CA GLU A 136 5.39 -8.23 -10.15
C GLU A 136 5.43 -9.76 -10.26
N PHE A 137 4.97 -10.28 -11.38
CA PHE A 137 5.08 -11.69 -11.74
C PHE A 137 5.25 -11.82 -13.26
N GLN A 138 5.67 -13.00 -13.72
CA GLN A 138 5.89 -13.30 -15.13
C GLN A 138 4.93 -14.40 -15.58
N VAL A 139 4.52 -14.33 -16.85
CA VAL A 139 3.85 -15.43 -17.54
C VAL A 139 4.79 -15.90 -18.65
N LEU A 140 5.31 -17.13 -18.54
CA LEU A 140 6.39 -17.69 -19.37
C LEU A 140 5.91 -18.81 -20.29
#